data_AF-A0A964GHY1-F1
#
_entry.id   AF-A0A964GHY1-F1
#
_cell.length_a   1.000
_cell.length_b   1.000
_cell.length_c   1.000
_cell.angle_alpha   90.00
_cell.angle_beta   90.00
_cell.angle_gamma   90.00
#
_symmetry.space_group_name_H-M   'P 1'
#
loop_
_entity.id
_entity.type
_entity.pdbx_description
1 polymer ?
#
loop_
_entity_poly.entity_id
_entity_poly.type
_entity_poly.pdbx_seq_one_letter_code
_entity_poly.pdbx_strand_id
1 'polypeptide(L)'
;MNAHPLRHCNYLFASALIAISLAMTAGCSNKTSKARYAMATTGSKCYAKALPSSGEGGLAWGNTLSIAQQKSLNNCIRYASRSGGTPDTCQVVLAKCKN
;
A
#
# COMPACT_ATOMS: atom_id res chain seq x y z
N MET A 1 -0.46 -8.26 -62.70
CA MET A 1 -0.32 -9.33 -61.69
C MET A 1 0.02 -8.68 -60.35
N ASN A 2 -1.04 -8.47 -59.57
CA ASN A 2 -1.21 -8.12 -58.15
C ASN A 2 -0.04 -7.53 -57.34
N ALA A 3 -0.11 -6.22 -57.10
CA ALA A 3 0.63 -5.53 -56.05
C ALA A 3 -0.12 -5.65 -54.72
N HIS A 4 0.44 -6.40 -53.76
CA HIS A 4 0.02 -6.35 -52.36
C HIS A 4 1.23 -6.36 -51.41
N PRO A 5 1.90 -5.21 -51.18
CA PRO A 5 2.84 -5.08 -50.06
C PRO A 5 2.26 -4.30 -48.86
N LEU A 6 1.04 -3.75 -48.94
CA LEU A 6 0.50 -2.87 -47.89
C LEU A 6 -0.10 -3.61 -46.68
N ARG A 7 -0.26 -4.94 -46.76
CA ARG A 7 -0.97 -5.72 -45.72
C ARG A 7 -0.02 -6.32 -44.66
N HIS A 8 1.27 -6.44 -44.97
CA HIS A 8 2.27 -7.01 -44.06
C HIS A 8 2.77 -6.01 -43.02
N CYS A 9 2.93 -4.74 -43.40
CA CYS A 9 3.46 -3.70 -42.50
C CYS A 9 2.49 -3.37 -41.35
N ASN A 10 1.18 -3.35 -41.65
CA ASN A 10 0.14 -3.05 -40.66
C ASN A 10 -0.02 -4.18 -39.62
N TYR A 11 0.22 -5.43 -40.04
CA TYR A 11 0.14 -6.60 -39.14
C TYR A 11 1.33 -6.64 -38.17
N LEU A 12 2.53 -6.27 -38.62
CA LEU A 12 3.72 -6.15 -37.78
C LEU A 12 3.57 -5.02 -36.76
N PHE A 13 3.03 -3.87 -37.17
CA PHE A 13 2.78 -2.73 -36.28
C PHE A 13 1.72 -3.06 -35.21
N ALA A 14 0.63 -3.71 -35.61
CA ALA A 14 -0.41 -4.17 -34.69
C ALA A 14 0.14 -5.18 -33.67
N SER A 15 0.99 -6.11 -34.12
CA SER A 15 1.60 -7.13 -33.26
C SER A 15 2.56 -6.51 -32.22
N ALA A 16 3.36 -5.51 -32.62
CA ALA A 16 4.25 -4.79 -31.73
C ALA A 16 3.48 -4.00 -30.65
N LEU A 17 2.39 -3.32 -31.03
CA LEU A 17 1.52 -2.59 -30.10
C LEU A 17 0.87 -3.51 -29.05
N ILE A 18 0.41 -4.69 -29.47
CA ILE A 18 -0.19 -5.69 -28.57
C ILE A 18 0.88 -6.23 -27.59
N ALA A 19 2.09 -6.53 -28.08
CA ALA A 19 3.18 -7.02 -27.23
C ALA A 19 3.61 -5.99 -26.17
N ILE A 20 3.70 -4.71 -26.54
CA ILE A 20 4.03 -3.62 -25.60
C ILE A 20 2.91 -3.43 -24.55
N SER A 21 1.64 -3.55 -24.96
CA SER A 21 0.50 -3.45 -24.04
C SER A 21 0.47 -4.61 -23.02
N LEU A 22 0.84 -5.82 -23.45
CA LEU A 22 0.98 -6.98 -22.54
C LEU A 22 2.18 -6.82 -21.60
N ALA A 23 3.30 -6.27 -22.05
CA ALA A 23 4.45 -6.01 -21.18
C ALA A 23 4.12 -4.98 -20.08
N MET A 24 3.29 -3.98 -20.38
CA MET A 24 2.94 -2.93 -19.42
C MET A 24 1.93 -3.39 -18.35
N THR A 25 1.11 -4.40 -18.65
CA THR A 25 0.17 -4.98 -17.68
C THR A 25 0.83 -5.93 -16.67
N ALA A 26 2.05 -6.43 -16.96
CA ALA A 26 2.83 -7.21 -16.01
C ALA A 26 3.60 -6.36 -14.97
N GLY A 27 3.60 -5.03 -15.09
CA GLY A 27 4.48 -4.12 -14.34
C GLY A 27 3.90 -3.45 -13.09
N CYS A 28 2.64 -3.65 -12.72
CA CYS A 28 1.99 -2.89 -11.63
C CYS A 28 1.17 -3.74 -10.64
N SER A 29 1.59 -4.98 -10.35
CA SER A 29 1.12 -5.64 -9.12
C SER A 29 2.08 -5.37 -7.96
N ASN A 30 2.25 -4.10 -7.58
CA ASN A 30 2.77 -3.80 -6.24
C ASN A 30 1.62 -3.92 -5.21
N LYS A 31 0.98 -5.09 -5.15
CA LYS A 31 0.16 -5.49 -3.99
C LYS A 31 0.96 -6.31 -2.98
N THR A 32 2.29 -6.22 -2.97
CA THR A 32 3.13 -6.68 -1.86
C THR A 32 3.39 -5.56 -0.84
N SER A 33 2.36 -4.78 -0.51
CA SER A 33 2.39 -3.84 0.64
C SER A 33 1.36 -4.17 1.73
N LYS A 34 0.66 -5.31 1.64
CA LYS A 34 -0.25 -5.76 2.71
C LYS A 34 0.38 -6.79 3.64
N ALA A 35 1.44 -7.51 3.23
CA ALA A 35 2.03 -8.58 4.04
C ALA A 35 2.99 -8.10 5.14
N ARG A 36 3.66 -6.95 4.99
CA ARG A 36 4.62 -6.46 6.02
C ARG A 36 3.96 -5.78 7.23
N TYR A 37 2.70 -5.38 7.13
CA TYR A 37 1.93 -4.88 8.28
C TYR A 37 1.26 -6.02 9.08
N ALA A 38 1.19 -7.23 8.52
CA ALA A 38 0.60 -8.40 9.16
C ALA A 38 1.62 -9.27 9.94
N MET A 39 2.90 -8.84 10.05
CA MET A 39 3.92 -9.60 10.79
C MET A 39 4.09 -9.18 12.26
N ALA A 40 3.17 -8.39 12.82
CA ALA A 40 3.19 -8.04 14.25
C ALA A 40 2.31 -8.94 15.14
N THR A 41 1.75 -10.04 14.60
CA THR A 41 0.53 -10.65 15.15
C THR A 41 0.66 -12.07 15.68
N THR A 42 1.81 -12.49 16.22
CA THR A 42 1.93 -13.82 16.86
C THR A 42 2.36 -13.78 18.33
N GLY A 43 2.21 -12.64 19.03
CA GLY A 43 2.51 -12.61 20.48
C GLY A 43 2.17 -11.33 21.25
N SER A 44 1.79 -10.25 20.57
CA SER A 44 1.44 -9.00 21.25
C SER A 44 -0.03 -8.99 21.69
N LYS A 45 -0.26 -8.82 23.00
CA LYS A 45 -1.60 -8.78 23.59
C LYS A 45 -2.32 -7.44 23.44
N CYS A 46 -1.62 -6.35 23.16
CA CYS A 46 -2.20 -5.02 23.04
C CYS A 46 -2.09 -4.46 21.63
N TYR A 47 -3.06 -3.66 21.22
CA TYR A 47 -3.07 -2.92 19.97
C TYR A 47 -3.52 -1.48 20.19
N ALA A 48 -3.06 -0.59 19.31
CA ALA A 48 -3.51 0.79 19.27
C ALA A 48 -3.63 1.28 17.83
N LYS A 49 -4.52 2.26 17.63
CA LYS A 49 -4.74 2.98 16.39
C LYS A 49 -4.58 4.46 16.64
N ALA A 50 -3.81 5.11 15.78
CA ALA A 50 -3.61 6.55 15.76
C ALA A 50 -4.05 7.10 14.40
N LEU A 51 -4.70 8.26 14.39
CA LEU A 51 -5.20 8.91 13.19
C LEU A 51 -4.73 10.37 13.12
N PRO A 52 -4.39 10.87 11.93
CA PRO A 52 -4.30 12.31 11.67
C PRO A 52 -5.70 12.94 11.59
N SER A 53 -5.77 14.26 11.48
CA SER A 53 -7.01 15.02 11.26
C SER A 53 -7.79 14.59 10.00
N SER A 54 -7.08 14.17 8.96
CA SER A 54 -7.63 13.69 7.68
C SER A 54 -6.77 12.54 7.15
N GLY A 55 -7.38 11.53 6.54
CA GLY A 55 -6.67 10.40 5.94
C GLY A 55 -6.52 9.17 6.85
N GLU A 56 -5.69 8.24 6.40
CA GLU A 56 -5.41 6.99 7.11
C GLU A 56 -4.20 7.17 8.04
N GLY A 57 -4.36 6.74 9.30
CA GLY A 57 -3.26 6.71 10.27
C GLY A 57 -2.67 5.32 10.51
N GLY A 58 -1.96 5.17 11.63
CA GLY A 58 -1.24 3.94 11.99
C GLY A 58 -2.08 2.96 12.82
N LEU A 59 -1.87 1.65 12.61
CA LEU A 59 -2.26 0.58 13.53
C LEU A 59 -0.99 -0.15 13.96
N ALA A 60 -0.85 -0.44 15.25
CA ALA A 60 0.28 -1.20 15.75
C ALA A 60 -0.09 -2.10 16.94
N TRP A 61 0.70 -3.16 17.11
CA TRP A 61 0.61 -4.12 18.21
C TRP A 61 1.84 -4.03 19.14
N GLY A 62 1.63 -4.32 20.42
CA GLY A 62 2.66 -4.33 21.45
C GLY A 62 2.33 -5.24 22.64
N ASN A 63 3.35 -5.62 23.41
CA ASN A 63 3.18 -6.47 24.59
C ASN A 63 2.55 -5.71 25.77
N THR A 64 2.61 -4.38 25.73
CA THR A 64 1.95 -3.46 26.67
C THR A 64 1.17 -2.41 25.89
N LEU A 65 0.19 -1.79 26.55
CA LEU A 65 -0.64 -0.75 25.94
C LEU A 65 0.21 0.46 25.48
N SER A 66 1.18 0.88 26.29
CA SER A 66 2.09 1.99 25.98
C SER A 66 2.93 1.72 24.72
N ILE A 67 3.49 0.52 24.59
CA ILE A 67 4.27 0.14 23.39
C ILE A 67 3.39 0.17 22.14
N ALA A 68 2.15 -0.34 22.24
CA ALA A 68 1.23 -0.32 21.10
C ALA A 68 0.88 1.11 20.69
N GLN A 69 0.61 2.00 21.66
CA GLN A 69 0.32 3.41 21.41
C GLN A 69 1.49 4.13 20.74
N GLN A 70 2.70 4.00 21.29
CA GLN A 70 3.88 4.65 20.74
C GLN A 70 4.17 4.19 19.30
N LYS A 71 4.10 2.88 19.05
CA LYS A 71 4.29 2.33 17.70
C LYS A 71 3.22 2.85 16.74
N SER A 72 1.97 2.92 17.19
CA SER A 72 0.85 3.40 16.38
C SER A 72 1.01 4.87 16.01
N LEU A 73 1.40 5.72 16.97
CA LEU A 73 1.70 7.13 16.75
C LEU A 73 2.87 7.32 15.77
N ASN A 74 3.98 6.62 15.99
CA ASN A 74 5.15 6.69 15.10
C ASN A 74 4.79 6.27 13.67
N ASN A 75 3.96 5.24 13.52
CA ASN A 75 3.46 4.81 12.21
C ASN A 75 2.54 5.87 11.57
N CYS A 76 1.67 6.50 12.37
CA CYS A 76 0.83 7.60 11.90
C CYS A 76 1.70 8.76 11.39
N ILE A 77 2.61 9.28 12.22
CA ILE A 77 3.48 10.42 11.87
C ILE A 77 4.28 10.12 10.59
N ARG A 78 4.83 8.91 10.49
CA ARG A 78 5.63 8.51 9.32
C ARG A 78 4.84 8.40 8.03
N TYR A 79 3.53 8.14 8.09
CA TYR A 79 2.74 7.79 6.91
C TYR A 79 1.50 8.64 6.66
N ALA A 80 1.16 9.57 7.55
CA ALA A 80 -0.01 10.44 7.42
C ALA A 80 -0.03 11.19 6.09
N SER A 81 1.10 11.72 5.64
CA SER A 81 1.17 12.47 4.37
C SER A 81 0.86 11.62 3.14
N ARG A 82 1.01 10.29 3.21
CA ARG A 82 0.71 9.38 2.08
C ARG A 82 -0.79 9.19 1.86
N SER A 83 -1.60 9.50 2.86
CA SER A 83 -3.06 9.36 2.86
C SER A 83 -3.80 10.70 2.91
N GLY A 84 -3.09 11.81 2.69
CA GLY A 84 -3.66 13.17 2.75
C GLY A 84 -3.79 13.74 4.17
N GLY A 85 -3.06 13.19 5.13
CA GLY A 85 -3.00 13.67 6.51
C GLY A 85 -1.74 14.45 6.86
N THR A 86 -1.80 15.18 7.98
CA THR A 86 -0.68 15.95 8.52
C THR A 86 0.01 15.16 9.63
N PRO A 87 1.34 14.93 9.60
CA PRO A 87 2.06 14.19 10.63
C PRO A 87 1.85 14.74 12.04
N ASP A 88 1.80 16.06 12.18
CA ASP A 88 1.69 16.74 13.48
C ASP A 88 0.28 16.66 14.11
N THR A 89 -0.72 16.19 13.37
CA THR A 89 -2.10 16.01 13.87
C THR A 89 -2.39 14.56 14.29
N CYS A 90 -1.37 13.70 14.31
CA CYS A 90 -1.50 12.30 14.70
C CYS A 90 -1.80 12.14 16.20
N GLN A 91 -2.92 11.48 16.50
CA GLN A 91 -3.34 11.19 17.87
C GLN A 91 -3.84 9.76 18.02
N VAL A 92 -3.67 9.15 19.21
CA VAL A 92 -4.21 7.83 19.51
C VAL A 92 -5.71 7.94 19.71
N VAL A 93 -6.49 7.25 18.88
CA VAL A 93 -7.97 7.24 18.95
C VAL A 93 -8.51 5.96 19.57
N LEU A 94 -7.71 4.89 19.60
CA LEU A 94 -8.09 3.62 20.18
C LEU A 94 -6.84 2.92 20.72
N ALA A 95 -6.92 2.37 21.92
CA ALA A 95 -5.92 1.46 22.46
C ALA A 95 -6.60 0.42 23.33
N LYS A 96 -6.32 -0.87 23.10
CA LYS A 96 -6.89 -1.97 23.89
C LYS A 96 -5.90 -3.12 24.03
N CYS A 97 -6.07 -3.90 25.09
CA CYS A 97 -5.42 -5.20 25.24
C CYS A 97 -6.47 -6.31 25.16
N LYS A 98 -6.07 -7.44 24.58
CA LYS A 98 -6.78 -8.71 24.68
C LYS A 98 -6.54 -9.27 26.08
N ASN A 99 -7.62 -9.71 26.72
CA ASN A 99 -7.59 -10.42 27.99
C ASN A 99 -7.13 -11.86 27.78
#